data_AF-A0AAN1LU27-F1
#
_entry.id   AF-A0AAN1LU27-F1
#
_cell.length_a   1.000
_cell.length_b   1.000
_cell.length_c   1.000
_cell.angle_alpha   90.00
_cell.angle_beta   90.00
_cell.angle_gamma   90.00
#
_symmetry.space_group_name_H-M   'P 1'
#
loop_
_entity.id
_entity.type
_entity.pdbx_description
1 polymer ?
#
loop_
_entity_poly.entity_id
_entity_poly.type
_entity_poly.pdbx_seq_one_letter_code
_entity_poly.pdbx_strand_id
1 'polypeptide(L)'
;MPEPASNTPHPHSATLRRLEKSSGKLAANAIARMDEQLPWYRAMPPENRSWIGLVAQAGIAAFTEWFRHPEAPQAISTDVFGTAPRELTRAITLRQTVEMVRTTIEVMESAIDDVAAPGDESVLREALLVYAREIAFATAQVYAQAAEARGAWDARLESLVVNAVLSGEADEGALSRAAALGWNSPEHVCVVLGTAPDGDSELTVEAIRRAARHAKLQVLTGVLGDRLVVVAGGSDNPLQAAKALIGPYAPGPVVAGPVVSDLLAATRSAGAAAAGLKACTAWPDAPRPVLADDLLPERAMAGDPAAREQLVEEIYRPLEEAGSALLETLSVYLEQASSLEGAARMLFVHPNTVRYRLRRVTDVTGWSPSDVRSAFTLRIALILGRLADANILP
;
A
#
# COMPACT_ATOMS: atom_id res chain seq x y z
N MET A 1 33.29 -39.12 3.67
CA MET A 1 32.45 -40.09 4.40
C MET A 1 32.33 -39.58 5.82
N PRO A 2 31.12 -39.30 6.35
CA PRO A 2 30.99 -38.99 7.76
C PRO A 2 31.16 -40.29 8.58
N GLU A 3 31.87 -40.22 9.70
CA GLU A 3 32.00 -41.31 10.66
C GLU A 3 30.63 -41.74 11.19
N PRO A 4 30.38 -43.05 11.41
CA PRO A 4 29.15 -43.51 12.04
C PRO A 4 29.12 -43.02 13.49
N ALA A 5 28.07 -42.27 13.83
CA ALA A 5 27.82 -41.79 15.19
C ALA A 5 27.94 -42.94 16.20
N SER A 6 28.76 -42.73 17.23
CA SER A 6 28.98 -43.67 18.32
C SER A 6 27.66 -44.01 19.01
N ASN A 7 27.34 -45.31 19.08
CA ASN A 7 26.13 -45.87 19.68
C ASN A 7 26.21 -45.85 21.22
N THR A 8 26.43 -44.67 21.80
CA THR A 8 26.47 -44.46 23.25
C THR A 8 25.03 -44.49 23.78
N PRO A 9 24.68 -45.35 24.76
CA PRO A 9 23.33 -45.42 25.30
C PRO A 9 22.95 -44.09 25.97
N HIS A 10 21.76 -43.59 25.66
CA HIS A 10 21.23 -42.35 26.25
C HIS A 10 21.23 -42.45 27.79
N PRO A 11 21.68 -41.41 28.52
CA PRO A 11 21.78 -41.42 29.99
C PRO A 11 20.45 -41.77 30.68
N HIS A 12 19.32 -41.45 30.05
CA HIS A 12 17.96 -41.74 30.54
C HIS A 12 17.21 -42.75 29.65
N SER A 13 17.85 -43.87 29.30
CA SER A 13 17.29 -44.86 28.36
C SER A 13 15.98 -45.54 28.81
N ALA A 14 15.76 -45.67 30.12
CA ALA A 14 14.51 -46.22 30.67
C ALA A 14 13.33 -45.27 30.46
N THR A 15 13.53 -43.97 30.71
CA THR A 15 12.55 -42.90 30.45
C THR A 15 12.24 -42.80 28.96
N LEU A 16 13.26 -42.84 28.10
CA LEU A 16 13.08 -42.81 26.64
C LEU A 16 12.20 -43.97 26.13
N ARG A 17 12.44 -45.21 26.58
CA ARG A 17 11.60 -46.38 26.22
C ARG A 17 10.16 -46.25 26.70
N ARG A 18 9.93 -45.64 27.87
CA ARG A 18 8.59 -45.38 28.40
C ARG A 18 7.88 -44.30 27.59
N LEU A 19 8.59 -43.25 27.19
CA LEU A 19 8.08 -42.19 26.33
C LEU A 19 7.66 -42.73 24.95
N GLU A 20 8.50 -43.55 24.31
CA GLU A 20 8.20 -44.23 23.04
C GLU A 20 6.94 -45.09 23.14
N LYS A 21 6.80 -45.88 24.21
CA LYS A 21 5.62 -46.73 24.44
C LYS A 21 4.36 -45.92 24.73
N SER A 22 4.49 -44.76 25.36
CA SER A 22 3.36 -43.92 25.75
C SER A 22 2.94 -42.91 24.67
N SER A 23 3.74 -42.69 23.63
CA SER A 23 3.51 -41.69 22.58
C SER A 23 2.10 -41.75 21.97
N GLY A 24 1.63 -42.96 21.60
CA GLY A 24 0.28 -43.13 21.05
C GLY A 24 -0.84 -42.78 22.04
N LYS A 25 -0.66 -43.12 23.33
CA LYS A 25 -1.62 -42.78 24.39
C LYS A 25 -1.62 -41.27 24.65
N LEU A 26 -0.44 -40.64 24.69
CA LEU A 26 -0.31 -39.19 24.86
C LEU A 26 -0.99 -38.43 23.73
N ALA A 27 -0.84 -38.88 22.48
CA ALA A 27 -1.50 -38.27 21.34
C ALA A 27 -3.04 -38.40 21.40
N ALA A 28 -3.55 -39.59 21.76
CA ALA A 28 -4.97 -39.79 21.95
C ALA A 28 -5.54 -38.89 23.07
N ASN A 29 -4.81 -38.76 24.18
CA ASN A 29 -5.18 -37.87 25.27
C ASN A 29 -5.14 -36.39 24.87
N ALA A 30 -4.15 -35.97 24.07
CA ALA A 30 -4.08 -34.61 23.54
C ALA A 30 -5.27 -34.28 22.65
N ILE A 31 -5.63 -35.19 21.73
CA ILE A 31 -6.79 -35.05 20.85
C ILE A 31 -8.09 -34.99 21.65
N ALA A 32 -8.26 -35.88 22.63
CA ALA A 32 -9.44 -35.88 23.50
C ALA A 32 -9.55 -34.57 24.30
N ARG A 33 -8.42 -34.07 24.81
CA ARG A 33 -8.39 -32.81 25.55
C ARG A 33 -8.69 -31.60 24.67
N MET A 34 -8.21 -31.59 23.43
CA MET A 34 -8.58 -30.56 22.44
C MET A 34 -10.08 -30.57 22.14
N ASP A 35 -10.68 -31.76 21.96
CA ASP A 35 -12.13 -31.90 21.74
C ASP A 35 -12.93 -31.37 22.93
N GLU A 36 -12.51 -31.65 24.16
CA GLU A 36 -13.15 -31.15 25.36
C GLU A 36 -13.02 -29.62 25.50
N GLN A 37 -11.81 -29.08 25.38
CA GLN A 37 -11.48 -27.72 25.80
C GLN A 37 -11.53 -26.66 24.70
N LEU A 38 -11.43 -27.04 23.41
CA LEU A 38 -11.33 -26.10 22.29
C LEU A 38 -12.61 -26.13 21.45
N PRO A 39 -13.55 -25.17 21.64
CA PRO A 39 -14.81 -25.15 20.90
C PRO A 39 -14.64 -25.08 19.38
N TRP A 40 -13.60 -24.36 18.92
CA TRP A 40 -13.30 -24.24 17.50
C TRP A 40 -12.84 -25.57 16.90
N TYR A 41 -12.15 -26.41 17.66
CA TYR A 41 -11.69 -27.72 17.20
C TYR A 41 -12.91 -28.63 16.97
N ARG A 42 -13.86 -28.65 17.92
CA ARG A 42 -15.13 -29.38 17.76
C ARG A 42 -15.96 -28.92 16.56
N ALA A 43 -15.93 -27.63 16.24
CA ALA A 43 -16.66 -27.05 15.12
C ALA A 43 -16.02 -27.34 13.75
N MET A 44 -14.80 -27.88 13.69
CA MET A 44 -14.09 -28.12 12.43
C MET A 44 -14.60 -29.37 11.68
N PRO A 45 -14.52 -29.36 10.34
CA PRO A 45 -14.75 -30.55 9.52
C PRO A 45 -13.88 -31.73 9.99
N PRO A 46 -14.39 -32.98 9.92
CA PRO A 46 -13.64 -34.17 10.34
C PRO A 46 -12.26 -34.32 9.68
N GLU A 47 -12.13 -33.91 8.42
CA GLU A 47 -10.87 -33.93 7.67
C GLU A 47 -9.80 -33.02 8.32
N ASN A 48 -10.16 -31.77 8.63
CA ASN A 48 -9.25 -30.83 9.29
C ASN A 48 -8.88 -31.31 10.70
N ARG A 49 -9.83 -31.89 11.45
CA ARG A 49 -9.56 -32.48 12.77
C ARG A 49 -8.57 -33.64 12.69
N SER A 50 -8.69 -34.48 11.66
CA SER A 50 -7.74 -35.59 11.41
C SER A 50 -6.32 -35.06 11.21
N TRP A 51 -6.14 -34.00 10.42
CA TRP A 51 -4.81 -33.40 10.21
C TRP A 51 -4.23 -32.75 11.45
N ILE A 52 -5.06 -32.10 12.27
CA ILE A 52 -4.63 -31.60 13.60
C ILE A 52 -4.14 -32.75 14.48
N GLY A 53 -4.83 -33.89 14.45
CA GLY A 53 -4.40 -35.10 15.16
C GLY A 53 -3.03 -35.62 14.70
N LEU A 54 -2.76 -35.58 13.39
CA LEU A 54 -1.43 -35.93 12.84
C LEU A 54 -0.34 -34.97 13.32
N VAL A 55 -0.61 -33.67 13.38
CA VAL A 55 0.34 -32.68 13.89
C VAL A 55 0.63 -32.88 15.37
N ALA A 56 -0.40 -33.16 16.19
CA ALA A 56 -0.21 -33.47 17.60
C ALA A 56 0.64 -34.74 17.82
N GLN A 57 0.41 -35.78 17.01
CA GLN A 57 1.23 -37.00 17.01
C GLN A 57 2.68 -36.72 16.60
N ALA A 58 2.88 -35.96 15.53
CA ALA A 58 4.21 -35.57 15.06
C ALA A 58 4.95 -34.73 16.12
N GLY A 59 4.27 -33.83 16.84
CA GLY A 59 4.84 -33.09 17.97
C GLY A 59 5.34 -34.00 19.10
N ILE A 60 4.53 -34.97 19.52
CA ILE A 60 4.92 -35.90 20.60
C ILE A 60 6.07 -36.82 20.16
N ALA A 61 6.06 -37.27 18.90
CA ALA A 61 7.16 -38.04 18.33
C ALA A 61 8.45 -37.20 18.24
N ALA A 62 8.36 -35.95 17.80
CA ALA A 62 9.47 -35.03 17.72
C ALA A 62 10.06 -34.71 19.10
N PHE A 63 9.25 -34.61 20.16
CA PHE A 63 9.77 -34.52 21.52
C PHE A 63 10.56 -35.75 21.92
N THR A 64 10.08 -36.95 21.58
CA THR A 64 10.78 -38.21 21.89
C THR A 64 12.13 -38.28 21.20
N GLU A 65 12.20 -37.82 19.94
CA GLU A 65 13.46 -37.74 19.19
C GLU A 65 14.39 -36.66 19.75
N TRP A 66 13.85 -35.48 20.07
CA TRP A 66 14.60 -34.40 20.67
C TRP A 66 15.16 -34.79 22.04
N PHE A 67 14.40 -35.54 22.85
CA PHE A 67 14.88 -36.07 24.13
C PHE A 67 16.02 -37.07 23.94
N ARG A 68 16.08 -37.79 22.81
CA ARG A 68 17.19 -38.68 22.47
C ARG A 68 18.44 -37.90 22.07
N HIS A 69 18.26 -36.77 21.37
CA HIS A 69 19.34 -35.94 20.81
C HIS A 69 19.07 -34.43 21.00
N PRO A 70 19.31 -33.88 22.22
CA PRO A 70 18.97 -32.49 22.53
C PRO A 70 19.79 -31.45 21.75
N GLU A 71 20.95 -31.85 21.23
CA GLU A 71 21.93 -30.99 20.55
C GLU A 71 21.54 -30.64 19.10
N ALA A 72 20.42 -31.17 18.58
CA ALA A 72 19.95 -30.94 17.21
C ALA A 72 18.60 -30.18 17.15
N PRO A 73 18.53 -28.91 17.61
CA PRO A 73 17.27 -28.14 17.67
C PRO A 73 16.68 -27.76 16.29
N GLN A 74 17.47 -27.81 15.21
CA GLN A 74 17.06 -27.28 13.88
C GLN A 74 16.00 -28.12 13.14
N ALA A 75 15.65 -29.33 13.59
CA ALA A 75 14.72 -30.22 12.89
C ALA A 75 13.23 -30.08 13.33
N ILE A 76 12.96 -29.45 14.48
CA ILE A 76 11.63 -29.46 15.13
C ILE A 76 10.54 -28.84 14.24
N SER A 77 10.84 -27.74 13.54
CA SER A 77 9.83 -27.05 12.69
C SER A 77 9.42 -27.89 11.48
N THR A 78 10.38 -28.51 10.80
CA THR A 78 10.15 -29.30 9.58
C THR A 78 9.42 -30.59 9.90
N ASP A 79 9.75 -31.23 11.02
CA ASP A 79 9.20 -32.53 11.41
C ASP A 79 7.77 -32.44 11.95
N VAL A 80 7.43 -31.35 12.66
CA VAL A 80 6.10 -31.18 13.25
C VAL A 80 5.11 -30.54 12.28
N PHE A 81 5.50 -29.48 11.57
CA PHE A 81 4.60 -28.73 10.69
C PHE A 81 4.71 -29.13 9.21
N GLY A 82 5.77 -29.84 8.81
CA GLY A 82 5.93 -30.37 7.44
C GLY A 82 5.10 -31.63 7.15
N THR A 83 4.54 -32.26 8.19
CA THR A 83 3.65 -33.43 8.07
C THR A 83 2.21 -33.05 7.75
N ALA A 84 1.83 -31.79 7.94
CA ALA A 84 0.49 -31.29 7.65
C ALA A 84 0.35 -30.87 6.17
N PRO A 85 -0.80 -31.15 5.52
CA PRO A 85 -1.10 -30.62 4.20
C PRO A 85 -1.11 -29.09 4.18
N ARG A 86 -0.76 -28.49 3.03
CA ARG A 86 -0.73 -27.02 2.84
C ARG A 86 -2.11 -26.40 3.06
N GLU A 87 -3.16 -27.16 2.81
CA GLU A 87 -4.56 -26.81 3.03
C GLU A 87 -4.84 -26.53 4.51
N LEU A 88 -4.19 -27.24 5.45
CA LEU A 88 -4.32 -27.01 6.89
C LEU A 88 -3.77 -25.65 7.31
N THR A 89 -2.60 -25.28 6.77
CA THR A 89 -1.95 -23.99 7.11
C THR A 89 -2.79 -22.77 6.69
N ARG A 90 -3.73 -22.95 5.77
CA ARG A 90 -4.71 -21.91 5.38
C ARG A 90 -5.99 -21.95 6.21
N ALA A 91 -6.32 -23.10 6.80
CA ALA A 91 -7.56 -23.32 7.55
C ALA A 91 -7.44 -22.99 9.05
N ILE A 92 -6.21 -22.87 9.59
CA ILE A 92 -5.96 -22.64 11.02
C ILE A 92 -5.23 -21.30 11.23
N THR A 93 -5.75 -20.49 12.15
CA THR A 93 -5.13 -19.23 12.58
C THR A 93 -3.96 -19.46 13.53
N LEU A 94 -3.02 -18.51 13.62
CA LEU A 94 -1.91 -18.57 14.58
C LEU A 94 -2.41 -18.82 16.02
N ARG A 95 -3.51 -18.16 16.41
CA ARG A 95 -4.12 -18.33 17.72
C ARG A 95 -4.51 -19.79 17.97
N GLN A 96 -5.18 -20.43 17.02
CA GLN A 96 -5.61 -21.83 17.13
C GLN A 96 -4.41 -22.78 17.19
N THR A 97 -3.35 -22.51 16.43
CA THR A 97 -2.10 -23.30 16.48
C THR A 97 -1.43 -23.18 17.85
N VAL A 98 -1.39 -21.98 18.43
CA VAL A 98 -0.86 -21.78 19.79
C VAL A 98 -1.70 -22.50 20.84
N GLU A 99 -3.03 -22.44 20.74
CA GLU A 99 -3.95 -23.16 21.63
C GLU A 99 -3.74 -24.69 21.55
N MET A 100 -3.59 -25.23 20.34
CA MET A 100 -3.29 -26.66 20.10
C MET A 100 -1.94 -27.08 20.71
N VAL A 101 -0.86 -26.33 20.45
CA VAL A 101 0.48 -26.62 20.98
C VAL A 101 0.44 -26.59 22.52
N ARG A 102 -0.20 -25.58 23.10
CA ARG A 102 -0.36 -25.45 24.55
C ARG A 102 -1.09 -26.64 25.15
N THR A 103 -2.25 -27.03 24.62
CA THR A 103 -3.01 -28.18 25.12
C THR A 103 -2.20 -29.48 25.01
N THR A 104 -1.41 -29.65 23.95
CA THR A 104 -0.53 -30.83 23.80
C THR A 104 0.54 -30.88 24.88
N ILE A 105 1.20 -29.74 25.15
CA ILE A 105 2.22 -29.62 26.20
C ILE A 105 1.61 -29.88 27.59
N GLU A 106 0.43 -29.33 27.88
CA GLU A 106 -0.28 -29.54 29.15
C GLU A 106 -0.59 -31.04 29.39
N VAL A 107 -0.94 -31.78 28.33
CA VAL A 107 -1.15 -33.24 28.42
C VAL A 107 0.15 -33.98 28.67
N MET A 108 1.23 -33.60 28.00
CA MET A 108 2.55 -34.21 28.23
C MET A 108 3.07 -33.91 29.64
N GLU A 109 2.87 -32.69 30.13
CA GLU A 109 3.26 -32.27 31.48
C GLU A 109 2.50 -33.06 32.55
N SER A 110 1.20 -33.24 32.36
CA SER A 110 0.35 -34.03 33.27
C SER A 110 0.73 -35.52 33.30
N ALA A 111 1.41 -36.02 32.27
CA ALA A 111 1.81 -37.42 32.15
C ALA A 111 3.25 -37.71 32.60
N ILE A 112 4.00 -36.69 33.03
CA ILE A 112 5.43 -36.85 33.42
C ILE A 112 5.58 -37.92 34.50
N ASP A 113 4.76 -37.87 35.56
CA ASP A 113 4.90 -38.76 36.71
C ASP A 113 4.61 -40.24 36.35
N ASP A 114 3.80 -40.47 35.31
CA ASP A 114 3.48 -41.81 34.81
C ASP A 114 4.54 -42.34 33.82
N VAL A 115 5.18 -41.44 33.07
CA VAL A 115 6.07 -41.78 31.94
C VAL A 115 7.54 -41.82 32.36
N ALA A 116 7.98 -40.96 33.28
CA ALA A 116 9.35 -40.93 33.77
C ALA A 116 9.75 -42.25 34.45
N ALA A 117 11.02 -42.63 34.35
CA ALA A 117 11.57 -43.62 35.27
C ALA A 117 11.74 -42.98 36.67
N PRO A 118 11.65 -43.75 37.77
CA PRO A 118 11.84 -43.21 39.11
C PRO A 118 13.18 -42.47 39.24
N GLY A 119 13.13 -41.19 39.60
CA GLY A 119 14.31 -40.31 39.71
C GLY A 119 14.61 -39.47 38.47
N ASP A 120 13.92 -39.69 37.34
CA ASP A 120 14.07 -38.91 36.10
C ASP A 120 12.97 -37.83 35.93
N GLU A 121 12.04 -37.69 36.89
CA GLU A 121 10.86 -36.81 36.76
C GLU A 121 11.26 -35.34 36.52
N SER A 122 12.26 -34.84 37.24
CA SER A 122 12.77 -33.47 37.05
C SER A 122 13.46 -33.28 35.71
N VAL A 123 14.20 -34.30 35.24
CA VAL A 123 14.92 -34.26 33.97
C VAL A 123 13.92 -34.23 32.81
N LEU A 124 12.89 -35.07 32.85
CA LEU A 124 11.85 -35.08 31.82
C LEU A 124 11.04 -33.78 31.81
N ARG A 125 10.78 -33.19 32.99
CA ARG A 125 10.09 -31.90 33.12
C ARG A 125 10.92 -30.76 32.53
N GLU A 126 12.21 -30.69 32.85
CA GLU A 126 13.12 -29.68 32.29
C GLU A 126 13.23 -29.83 30.76
N ALA A 127 13.37 -31.07 30.28
CA ALA A 127 13.37 -31.38 28.86
C ALA A 127 12.08 -30.92 28.17
N LEU A 128 10.91 -31.19 28.75
CA LEU A 128 9.63 -30.74 28.19
C LEU A 128 9.53 -29.21 28.17
N LEU A 129 10.02 -28.50 29.19
CA LEU A 129 10.01 -27.04 29.24
C LEU A 129 10.89 -26.42 28.14
N VAL A 130 12.08 -26.98 27.91
CA VAL A 130 12.97 -26.53 26.84
C VAL A 130 12.33 -26.81 25.48
N TYR A 131 11.82 -28.03 25.26
CA TYR A 131 11.12 -28.39 24.02
C TYR A 131 9.89 -27.50 23.76
N ALA A 132 9.08 -27.23 24.79
CA ALA A 132 7.92 -26.35 24.73
C ALA A 132 8.29 -24.93 24.25
N ARG A 133 9.44 -24.41 24.70
CA ARG A 133 9.97 -23.13 24.23
C ARG A 133 10.39 -23.20 22.76
N GLU A 134 11.10 -24.24 22.35
CA GLU A 134 11.57 -24.40 20.96
C GLU A 134 10.41 -24.56 19.98
N ILE A 135 9.39 -25.39 20.29
CA ILE A 135 8.21 -25.55 19.43
C ILE A 135 7.37 -24.27 19.34
N ALA A 136 7.30 -23.47 20.42
CA ALA A 136 6.64 -22.17 20.41
C ALA A 136 7.34 -21.18 19.47
N PHE A 137 8.68 -21.09 19.51
CA PHE A 137 9.43 -20.24 18.58
C PHE A 137 9.35 -20.72 17.13
N ALA A 138 9.42 -22.04 16.90
CA ALA A 138 9.22 -22.62 15.57
C ALA A 138 7.84 -22.28 14.99
N THR A 139 6.78 -22.39 15.80
CA THR A 139 5.41 -22.00 15.41
C THR A 139 5.34 -20.51 15.05
N ALA A 140 5.95 -19.64 15.87
CA ALA A 140 5.98 -18.21 15.59
C ALA A 140 6.72 -17.89 14.28
N GLN A 141 7.84 -18.58 14.01
CA GLN A 141 8.64 -18.36 12.81
C GLN A 141 7.89 -18.76 11.53
N VAL A 142 7.20 -19.89 11.50
CA VAL A 142 6.40 -20.33 10.34
C VAL A 142 5.29 -19.33 10.01
N TYR A 143 4.59 -18.82 11.04
CA TYR A 143 3.54 -17.83 10.83
C TYR A 143 4.08 -16.45 10.50
N ALA A 144 5.23 -16.05 11.06
CA ALA A 144 5.91 -14.81 10.70
C ALA A 144 6.32 -14.83 9.22
N GLN A 145 6.97 -15.91 8.75
CA GLN A 145 7.34 -16.09 7.34
C GLN A 145 6.11 -16.07 6.42
N ALA A 146 5.02 -16.73 6.80
CA ALA A 146 3.78 -16.71 6.01
C ALA A 146 3.08 -15.33 6.00
N ALA A 147 3.25 -14.54 7.06
CA ALA A 147 2.75 -13.16 7.12
C ALA A 147 3.63 -12.24 6.26
N GLU A 148 4.96 -12.34 6.37
CA GLU A 148 5.93 -11.60 5.55
C GLU A 148 5.76 -11.89 4.06
N ALA A 149 5.62 -13.16 3.67
CA ALA A 149 5.41 -13.55 2.28
C ALA A 149 4.11 -12.96 1.69
N ARG A 150 3.04 -12.86 2.50
CA ARG A 150 1.79 -12.20 2.11
C ARG A 150 1.97 -10.69 2.00
N GLY A 151 2.61 -10.06 2.98
CA GLY A 151 2.90 -8.61 2.95
C GLY A 151 3.76 -8.22 1.74
N ALA A 152 4.77 -9.02 1.41
CA ALA A 152 5.61 -8.82 0.23
C ALA A 152 4.84 -9.01 -1.09
N TRP A 153 3.89 -9.95 -1.12
CA TRP A 153 3.02 -10.14 -2.29
C TRP A 153 2.06 -8.96 -2.49
N ASP A 154 1.42 -8.49 -1.42
CA ASP A 154 0.54 -7.31 -1.46
C ASP A 154 1.31 -6.06 -1.89
N ALA A 155 2.50 -5.82 -1.31
CA ALA A 155 3.36 -4.70 -1.69
C ALA A 155 3.79 -4.77 -3.17
N ARG A 156 4.08 -5.99 -3.67
CA ARG A 156 4.42 -6.18 -5.09
C ARG A 156 3.22 -5.95 -6.00
N LEU A 157 2.04 -6.44 -5.64
CA LEU A 157 0.81 -6.18 -6.39
C LEU A 157 0.48 -4.68 -6.44
N GLU A 158 0.58 -4.01 -5.30
CA GLU A 158 0.34 -2.57 -5.20
C GLU A 158 1.32 -1.79 -6.07
N SER A 159 2.61 -2.12 -6.01
CA SER A 159 3.64 -1.52 -6.87
C SER A 159 3.33 -1.71 -8.36
N LEU A 160 2.81 -2.87 -8.78
CA LEU A 160 2.40 -3.09 -10.17
C LEU A 160 1.21 -2.20 -10.57
N VAL A 161 0.24 -1.99 -9.68
CA VAL A 161 -0.90 -1.11 -9.94
C VAL A 161 -0.45 0.35 -10.02
N VAL A 162 0.34 0.82 -9.04
CA VAL A 162 0.85 2.19 -9.01
C VAL A 162 1.72 2.48 -10.24
N ASN A 163 2.59 1.54 -10.64
CA ASN A 163 3.39 1.67 -11.86
C ASN A 163 2.54 1.77 -13.11
N ALA A 164 1.52 0.91 -13.26
CA ALA A 164 0.62 0.96 -14.42
C ALA A 164 -0.14 2.30 -14.51
N VAL A 165 -0.58 2.84 -13.36
CA VAL A 165 -1.22 4.16 -13.31
C VAL A 165 -0.25 5.28 -13.72
N LEU A 166 1.02 5.22 -13.29
CA LEU A 166 2.01 6.23 -13.65
C LEU A 166 2.55 6.12 -15.08
N SER A 167 2.64 4.91 -15.64
CA SER A 167 3.06 4.70 -17.02
C SER A 167 1.96 5.03 -18.03
N GLY A 168 0.72 5.22 -17.57
CA GLY A 168 -0.44 5.42 -18.45
C GLY A 168 -1.01 4.12 -19.01
N GLU A 169 -0.61 2.96 -18.46
CA GLU A 169 -0.96 1.61 -18.94
C GLU A 169 -1.92 0.88 -17.99
N ALA A 170 -2.71 1.62 -17.21
CA ALA A 170 -3.70 1.02 -16.32
C ALA A 170 -4.80 0.32 -17.15
N ASP A 171 -4.96 -0.99 -16.91
CA ASP A 171 -5.88 -1.87 -17.61
C ASP A 171 -6.84 -2.60 -16.65
N GLU A 172 -7.69 -3.47 -17.18
CA GLU A 172 -8.56 -4.34 -16.35
C GLU A 172 -7.75 -5.23 -15.39
N GLY A 173 -6.53 -5.60 -15.78
CA GLY A 173 -5.60 -6.31 -14.91
C GLY A 173 -5.22 -5.48 -13.68
N ALA A 174 -4.96 -4.18 -13.84
CA ALA A 174 -4.66 -3.26 -12.74
C ALA A 174 -5.86 -3.11 -11.80
N LEU A 175 -7.08 -3.02 -12.34
CA LEU A 175 -8.32 -3.02 -11.54
C LEU A 175 -8.48 -4.29 -10.72
N SER A 176 -8.28 -5.46 -11.32
CA SER A 176 -8.39 -6.76 -10.62
C SER A 176 -7.38 -6.88 -9.48
N ARG A 177 -6.13 -6.45 -9.71
CA ARG A 177 -5.09 -6.39 -8.67
C ARG A 177 -5.43 -5.40 -7.56
N ALA A 178 -5.94 -4.22 -7.90
CA ALA A 178 -6.39 -3.23 -6.92
C ALA A 178 -7.55 -3.77 -6.06
N ALA A 179 -8.51 -4.45 -6.67
CA ALA A 179 -9.63 -5.06 -5.95
C ALA A 179 -9.16 -6.14 -4.96
N ALA A 180 -8.14 -6.93 -5.32
CA ALA A 180 -7.52 -7.89 -4.41
C ALA A 180 -6.85 -7.24 -3.19
N LEU A 181 -6.44 -5.97 -3.32
CA LEU A 181 -5.90 -5.14 -2.23
C LEU A 181 -7.00 -4.38 -1.44
N GLY A 182 -8.28 -4.63 -1.74
CA GLY A 182 -9.41 -3.99 -1.08
C GLY A 182 -9.82 -2.64 -1.67
N TRP A 183 -9.39 -2.31 -2.88
CA TRP A 183 -9.86 -1.13 -3.61
C TRP A 183 -11.29 -1.34 -4.11
N ASN A 184 -12.25 -0.63 -3.51
CA ASN A 184 -13.69 -0.77 -3.73
C ASN A 184 -14.23 0.29 -4.71
N SER A 185 -13.54 0.52 -5.83
CA SER A 185 -13.96 1.39 -6.94
C SER A 185 -14.64 2.71 -6.52
N PRO A 186 -13.94 3.61 -5.80
CA PRO A 186 -14.50 4.89 -5.37
C PRO A 186 -14.77 5.81 -6.57
N GLU A 187 -15.82 6.64 -6.46
CA GLU A 187 -16.27 7.57 -7.51
C GLU A 187 -15.33 8.76 -7.75
N HIS A 188 -14.46 9.05 -6.77
CA HIS A 188 -13.50 10.14 -6.83
C HIS A 188 -12.12 9.60 -6.54
N VAL A 189 -11.26 9.66 -7.54
CA VAL A 189 -9.86 9.21 -7.47
C VAL A 189 -8.96 10.38 -7.84
N CYS A 190 -7.86 10.56 -7.13
CA CYS A 190 -6.79 11.49 -7.52
C CYS A 190 -5.43 10.88 -7.23
N VAL A 191 -4.42 11.30 -7.98
CA VAL A 191 -3.03 10.89 -7.78
C VAL A 191 -2.25 12.07 -7.22
N VAL A 192 -1.57 11.84 -6.11
CA VAL A 192 -0.71 12.81 -5.46
C VAL A 192 0.73 12.32 -5.55
N LEU A 193 1.63 13.23 -5.91
CA LEU A 193 3.05 12.96 -6.02
C LEU A 193 3.84 13.93 -5.15
N GLY A 194 4.91 13.43 -4.55
CA GLY A 194 5.92 14.24 -3.89
C GLY A 194 7.30 13.59 -4.01
N THR A 195 8.33 14.28 -3.54
CA THR A 195 9.66 13.70 -3.40
C THR A 195 9.64 12.66 -2.28
N ALA A 196 10.25 11.50 -2.51
CA ALA A 196 10.42 10.49 -1.47
C ALA A 196 11.40 11.01 -0.39
N PRO A 197 11.13 10.78 0.90
CA PRO A 197 12.08 11.14 1.96
C PRO A 197 13.33 10.25 1.90
N ASP A 198 14.46 10.80 2.34
CA ASP A 198 15.65 10.01 2.63
C ASP A 198 15.38 9.12 3.85
N GLY A 199 15.36 7.80 3.69
CA GLY A 199 15.16 6.86 4.79
C GLY A 199 14.39 5.60 4.40
N ASP A 200 13.71 5.02 5.40
CA ASP A 200 12.96 3.79 5.22
C ASP A 200 11.60 4.05 4.53
N SER A 201 11.54 3.65 3.26
CA SER A 201 10.35 3.75 2.42
C SER A 201 9.17 2.95 2.98
N GLU A 202 9.40 1.83 3.67
CA GLU A 202 8.33 1.00 4.23
C GLU A 202 7.62 1.70 5.38
N LEU A 203 8.38 2.31 6.29
CA LEU A 203 7.83 3.11 7.40
C LEU A 203 6.99 4.29 6.88
N THR A 204 7.46 4.94 5.81
CA THR A 204 6.74 6.05 5.18
C THR A 204 5.42 5.56 4.58
N VAL A 205 5.44 4.47 3.81
CA VAL A 205 4.24 3.86 3.22
C VAL A 205 3.23 3.44 4.29
N GLU A 206 3.69 2.84 5.39
CA GLU A 206 2.80 2.44 6.48
C GLU A 206 2.16 3.64 7.19
N ALA A 207 2.91 4.73 7.39
CA ALA A 207 2.41 5.96 7.96
C ALA A 207 1.32 6.61 7.09
N ILE A 208 1.49 6.60 5.76
CA ILE A 208 0.48 7.04 4.79
C ILE A 208 -0.78 6.18 4.89
N ARG A 209 -0.64 4.84 4.91
CA ARG A 209 -1.79 3.93 5.08
C ARG A 209 -2.54 4.20 6.39
N ARG A 210 -1.82 4.51 7.47
CA ARG A 210 -2.42 4.88 8.77
C ARG A 210 -3.19 6.19 8.67
N ALA A 211 -2.62 7.20 8.01
CA ALA A 211 -3.30 8.48 7.76
C ALA A 211 -4.56 8.31 6.90
N ALA A 212 -4.50 7.49 5.85
CA ALA A 212 -5.63 7.18 4.98
C ALA A 212 -6.79 6.54 5.75
N ARG A 213 -6.51 5.56 6.63
CA ARG A 213 -7.52 4.94 7.51
C ARG A 213 -8.20 5.97 8.42
N HIS A 214 -7.43 6.90 8.98
CA HIS A 214 -7.99 7.97 9.82
C HIS A 214 -8.87 8.94 9.03
N ALA A 215 -8.45 9.27 7.81
CA ALA A 215 -9.20 10.12 6.87
C ALA A 215 -10.36 9.39 6.17
N LYS A 216 -10.54 8.08 6.41
CA LYS A 216 -11.51 7.21 5.73
C LYS A 216 -11.35 7.21 4.19
N LEU A 217 -10.12 7.30 3.72
CA LEU A 217 -9.77 7.24 2.30
C LEU A 217 -9.23 5.86 1.94
N GLN A 218 -9.51 5.43 0.71
CA GLN A 218 -8.81 4.30 0.09
C GLN A 218 -7.49 4.79 -0.48
N VAL A 219 -6.42 3.98 -0.37
CA VAL A 219 -5.11 4.37 -0.85
C VAL A 219 -4.38 3.19 -1.49
N LEU A 220 -3.72 3.46 -2.62
CA LEU A 220 -2.63 2.66 -3.15
C LEU A 220 -1.39 3.54 -3.19
N THR A 221 -0.27 3.11 -2.60
CA THR A 221 0.91 3.95 -2.44
C THR A 221 2.20 3.18 -2.64
N GLY A 222 3.25 3.89 -3.06
CA GLY A 222 4.58 3.32 -3.20
C GLY A 222 5.64 4.38 -3.46
N VAL A 223 6.90 3.95 -3.35
CA VAL A 223 8.06 4.76 -3.69
C VAL A 223 8.63 4.25 -5.01
N LEU A 224 8.81 5.14 -5.99
CA LEU A 224 9.28 4.83 -7.34
C LEU A 224 10.42 5.76 -7.72
N GLY A 225 11.65 5.28 -7.51
CA GLY A 225 12.86 6.10 -7.59
C GLY A 225 12.85 7.13 -6.47
N ASP A 226 12.91 8.41 -6.84
CA ASP A 226 12.87 9.57 -5.94
C ASP A 226 11.44 10.11 -5.71
N ARG A 227 10.41 9.40 -6.18
CA ARG A 227 9.01 9.85 -6.11
C ARG A 227 8.21 9.00 -5.13
N LEU A 228 7.52 9.68 -4.22
CA LEU A 228 6.48 9.11 -3.38
C LEU A 228 5.13 9.31 -4.07
N VAL A 229 4.40 8.21 -4.27
CA VAL A 229 3.15 8.19 -5.05
C VAL A 229 2.01 7.71 -4.18
N VAL A 230 0.89 8.42 -4.25
CA VAL A 230 -0.36 8.09 -3.57
C VAL A 230 -1.50 8.20 -4.58
N VAL A 231 -2.15 7.08 -4.86
CA VAL A 231 -3.46 7.04 -5.51
C VAL A 231 -4.51 7.04 -4.39
N ALA A 232 -5.22 8.15 -4.23
CA ALA A 232 -6.23 8.33 -3.20
C ALA A 232 -7.64 8.21 -3.78
N GLY A 233 -8.49 7.46 -3.09
CA GLY A 233 -9.88 7.23 -3.47
C GLY A 233 -10.85 7.62 -2.35
N GLY A 234 -11.97 8.24 -2.72
CA GLY A 234 -13.05 8.62 -1.80
C GLY A 234 -13.00 10.08 -1.31
N SER A 235 -12.30 10.97 -2.02
CA SER A 235 -12.28 12.41 -1.77
C SER A 235 -12.45 13.18 -3.07
N ASP A 236 -13.35 14.15 -3.09
CA ASP A 236 -13.49 15.17 -4.15
C ASP A 236 -12.51 16.34 -3.97
N ASN A 237 -11.80 16.40 -2.84
CA ASN A 237 -10.82 17.42 -2.52
C ASN A 237 -9.39 16.86 -2.58
N PRO A 238 -8.66 17.06 -3.70
CA PRO A 238 -7.32 16.52 -3.89
C PRO A 238 -6.28 17.21 -2.99
N LEU A 239 -6.44 18.51 -2.68
CA LEU A 239 -5.53 19.24 -1.79
C LEU A 239 -5.63 18.75 -0.35
N GLN A 240 -6.84 18.46 0.12
CA GLN A 240 -7.04 17.89 1.46
C GLN A 240 -6.43 16.49 1.56
N ALA A 241 -6.65 15.64 0.55
CA ALA A 241 -6.03 14.32 0.47
C ALA A 241 -4.50 14.43 0.46
N ALA A 242 -3.93 15.31 -0.38
CA ALA A 242 -2.49 15.52 -0.46
C ALA A 242 -1.90 16.00 0.88
N LYS A 243 -2.56 16.94 1.56
CA LYS A 243 -2.13 17.47 2.86
C LYS A 243 -2.16 16.42 3.96
N ALA A 244 -3.17 15.55 3.95
CA ALA A 244 -3.31 14.48 4.95
C ALA A 244 -2.37 13.30 4.69
N LEU A 245 -2.13 12.95 3.43
CA LEU A 245 -1.46 11.71 3.04
C LEU A 245 0.03 11.90 2.78
N ILE A 246 0.43 12.83 1.89
CA ILE A 246 1.83 12.99 1.48
C ILE A 246 2.52 14.16 2.20
N GLY A 247 1.77 15.23 2.49
CA GLY A 247 2.30 16.47 3.06
C GLY A 247 3.23 16.32 4.29
N PRO A 248 2.98 15.40 5.23
CA PRO A 248 3.88 15.19 6.38
C PRO A 248 5.20 14.50 6.04
N TYR A 249 5.30 13.79 4.91
CA TYR A 249 6.38 12.85 4.64
C TYR A 249 7.28 13.23 3.46
N ALA A 250 6.78 13.99 2.48
CA ALA A 250 7.59 14.43 1.35
C ALA A 250 8.42 15.69 1.69
N PRO A 251 9.75 15.70 1.61
CA PRO A 251 10.57 16.88 1.95
C PRO A 251 10.45 18.04 0.93
N GLY A 252 9.91 17.79 -0.26
CA GLY A 252 9.83 18.75 -1.37
C GLY A 252 8.41 19.17 -1.74
N PRO A 253 8.20 19.61 -3.00
CA PRO A 253 6.88 19.93 -3.53
C PRO A 253 5.93 18.73 -3.44
N VAL A 254 4.65 19.02 -3.27
CA VAL A 254 3.57 18.03 -3.28
C VAL A 254 2.53 18.48 -4.29
N VAL A 255 2.36 17.70 -5.35
CA VAL A 255 1.48 18.02 -6.47
C VAL A 255 0.34 17.03 -6.52
N ALA A 256 -0.89 17.53 -6.52
CA ALA A 256 -2.09 16.73 -6.66
C ALA A 256 -2.66 16.87 -8.08
N GLY A 257 -2.86 15.74 -8.76
CA GLY A 257 -3.52 15.69 -10.05
C GLY A 257 -5.03 15.96 -9.94
N PRO A 258 -5.70 16.19 -11.08
CA PRO A 258 -7.15 16.38 -11.13
C PRO A 258 -7.90 15.15 -10.56
N VAL A 259 -9.11 15.40 -10.05
CA VAL A 259 -10.02 14.33 -9.65
C VAL A 259 -10.61 13.67 -10.89
N VAL A 260 -10.64 12.34 -10.88
CA VAL A 260 -11.17 11.51 -11.96
C VAL A 260 -12.16 10.47 -11.41
N SER A 261 -12.90 9.84 -12.31
CA SER A 261 -14.03 8.95 -12.00
C SER A 261 -13.64 7.61 -11.37
N ASP A 262 -12.44 7.10 -11.69
CA ASP A 262 -12.04 5.73 -11.37
C ASP A 262 -10.52 5.54 -11.50
N LEU A 263 -10.07 4.31 -11.22
CA LEU A 263 -8.66 3.95 -11.24
C LEU A 263 -8.06 3.90 -12.66
N LEU A 264 -8.84 3.61 -13.71
CA LEU A 264 -8.32 3.62 -15.09
C LEU A 264 -8.06 5.07 -15.54
N ALA A 265 -8.98 5.96 -15.21
CA ALA A 265 -8.85 7.39 -15.44
C ALA A 265 -7.75 8.03 -14.58
N ALA A 266 -7.28 7.36 -13.52
CA ALA A 266 -6.22 7.85 -12.63
C ALA A 266 -4.89 8.06 -13.38
N THR A 267 -4.70 7.45 -14.54
CA THR A 267 -3.58 7.71 -15.46
C THR A 267 -3.47 9.19 -15.86
N ARG A 268 -4.60 9.88 -16.11
CA ARG A 268 -4.62 11.31 -16.40
C ARG A 268 -4.20 12.14 -15.18
N SER A 269 -4.72 11.76 -14.01
CA SER A 269 -4.37 12.41 -12.74
C SER A 269 -2.88 12.26 -12.43
N ALA A 270 -2.35 11.05 -12.63
CA ALA A 270 -0.93 10.72 -12.49
C ALA A 270 -0.04 11.51 -13.46
N GLY A 271 -0.40 11.55 -14.76
CA GLY A 271 0.35 12.28 -15.77
C GLY A 271 0.46 13.76 -15.44
N ALA A 272 -0.67 14.41 -15.10
CA ALA A 272 -0.71 15.81 -14.71
C ALA A 272 0.11 16.08 -13.43
N ALA A 273 -0.04 15.25 -12.39
CA ALA A 273 0.74 15.37 -11.16
C ALA A 273 2.24 15.20 -11.42
N ALA A 274 2.64 14.27 -12.30
CA ALA A 274 4.04 13.99 -12.59
C ALA A 274 4.69 15.11 -13.41
N ALA A 275 3.97 15.65 -14.39
CA ALA A 275 4.39 16.84 -15.12
C ALA A 275 4.47 18.06 -14.19
N GLY A 276 3.47 18.24 -13.33
CA GLY A 276 3.46 19.30 -12.32
C GLY A 276 4.62 19.20 -11.34
N LEU A 277 4.97 18.00 -10.84
CA LEU A 277 6.10 17.83 -9.93
C LEU A 277 7.44 18.26 -10.57
N LYS A 278 7.65 17.94 -11.85
CA LYS A 278 8.82 18.41 -12.61
C LYS A 278 8.81 19.93 -12.81
N ALA A 279 7.65 20.48 -13.18
CA ALA A 279 7.47 21.88 -13.53
C ALA A 279 7.40 22.82 -12.31
N CYS A 280 7.06 22.32 -11.12
CA CYS A 280 6.87 23.12 -9.91
C CYS A 280 8.11 23.93 -9.51
N THR A 281 9.30 23.49 -9.91
CA THR A 281 10.56 24.22 -9.72
C THR A 281 10.57 25.62 -10.37
N ALA A 282 9.75 25.83 -11.41
CA ALA A 282 9.59 27.12 -12.06
C ALA A 282 8.64 28.09 -11.32
N TRP A 283 7.98 27.65 -10.25
CA TRP A 283 7.21 28.49 -9.33
C TRP A 283 7.65 28.26 -7.88
N PRO A 284 8.71 28.95 -7.41
CA PRO A 284 9.28 28.75 -6.08
C PRO A 284 8.30 28.96 -4.92
N ASP A 285 7.35 29.90 -5.08
CA ASP A 285 6.34 30.23 -4.08
C ASP A 285 5.03 29.42 -4.24
N ALA A 286 5.06 28.31 -4.99
CA ALA A 286 3.89 27.45 -5.16
C ALA A 286 3.37 26.96 -3.79
N PRO A 287 2.03 26.92 -3.60
CA PRO A 287 1.44 26.31 -2.41
C PRO A 287 1.91 24.87 -2.19
N ARG A 288 1.90 24.41 -0.93
CA ARG A 288 2.23 23.02 -0.60
C ARG A 288 1.11 22.41 0.25
N PRO A 289 0.24 21.55 -0.31
CA PRO A 289 0.23 21.03 -1.69
C PRO A 289 -0.28 22.04 -2.75
N VAL A 290 0.03 21.79 -4.02
CA VAL A 290 -0.45 22.55 -5.20
C VAL A 290 -1.19 21.63 -6.18
N LEU A 291 -2.18 22.14 -6.90
CA LEU A 291 -2.84 21.40 -7.98
C LEU A 291 -1.98 21.37 -9.24
N ALA A 292 -2.01 20.26 -9.97
CA ALA A 292 -1.37 20.18 -11.28
C ALA A 292 -1.94 21.21 -12.28
N ASP A 293 -3.21 21.59 -12.13
CA ASP A 293 -3.88 22.57 -12.99
C ASP A 293 -3.51 24.02 -12.64
N ASP A 294 -3.04 24.27 -11.41
CA ASP A 294 -2.45 25.56 -11.05
C ASP A 294 -1.06 25.75 -11.68
N LEU A 295 -0.47 24.69 -12.24
CA LEU A 295 0.86 24.64 -12.87
C LEU A 295 0.80 24.52 -14.40
N LEU A 296 -0.36 24.76 -15.04
CA LEU A 296 -0.50 24.63 -16.49
C LEU A 296 0.56 25.40 -17.30
N PRO A 297 0.88 26.67 -16.98
CA PRO A 297 1.92 27.41 -17.71
C PRO A 297 3.30 26.75 -17.64
N GLU A 298 3.74 26.35 -16.45
CA GLU A 298 5.04 25.74 -16.21
C GLU A 298 5.10 24.35 -16.86
N ARG A 299 4.02 23.57 -16.75
CA ARG A 299 3.90 22.27 -17.43
C ARG A 299 4.03 22.43 -18.94
N ALA A 300 3.30 23.37 -19.54
CA ALA A 300 3.34 23.63 -20.97
C ALA A 300 4.74 24.07 -21.46
N MET A 301 5.41 24.94 -20.69
CA MET A 301 6.79 25.37 -20.95
C MET A 301 7.80 24.23 -20.77
N ALA A 302 7.58 23.33 -19.81
CA ALA A 302 8.38 22.13 -19.58
C ALA A 302 8.14 21.01 -20.63
N GLY A 303 7.26 21.24 -21.61
CA GLY A 303 7.01 20.32 -22.71
C GLY A 303 5.89 19.32 -22.47
N ASP A 304 5.01 19.52 -21.48
CA ASP A 304 3.81 18.71 -21.29
C ASP A 304 2.78 19.00 -22.41
N PRO A 305 2.52 18.05 -23.34
CA PRO A 305 1.55 18.26 -24.41
C PRO A 305 0.11 18.37 -23.87
N ALA A 306 -0.23 17.64 -22.80
CA ALA A 306 -1.57 17.67 -22.22
C ALA A 306 -1.88 19.04 -21.61
N ALA A 307 -0.89 19.68 -20.96
CA ALA A 307 -1.06 21.04 -20.47
C ALA A 307 -1.23 22.07 -21.60
N ARG A 308 -0.53 21.89 -22.73
CA ARG A 308 -0.67 22.78 -23.90
C ARG A 308 -2.06 22.64 -24.51
N GLU A 309 -2.51 21.41 -24.72
CA GLU A 309 -3.86 21.10 -25.22
C GLU A 309 -4.91 21.69 -24.28
N GLN A 310 -4.78 21.47 -22.97
CA GLN A 310 -5.71 22.01 -21.98
C GLN A 310 -5.79 23.55 -22.01
N LEU A 311 -4.65 24.25 -22.09
CA LEU A 311 -4.63 25.71 -22.22
C LEU A 311 -5.30 26.20 -23.52
N VAL A 312 -5.24 25.44 -24.59
CA VAL A 312 -5.90 25.80 -25.86
C VAL A 312 -7.39 25.51 -25.79
N GLU A 313 -7.77 24.29 -25.41
CA GLU A 313 -9.15 23.81 -25.46
C GLU A 313 -10.03 24.35 -24.32
N GLU A 314 -9.48 24.60 -23.13
CA GLU A 314 -10.26 25.09 -21.98
C GLU A 314 -10.24 26.63 -21.84
N ILE A 315 -9.30 27.31 -22.49
CA ILE A 315 -9.15 28.77 -22.36
C ILE A 315 -9.22 29.47 -23.71
N TYR A 316 -8.33 29.15 -24.65
CA TYR A 316 -8.27 29.90 -25.91
C TYR A 316 -9.52 29.70 -26.79
N ARG A 317 -9.92 28.44 -27.04
CA ARG A 317 -11.09 28.11 -27.88
C ARG A 317 -12.39 28.68 -27.31
N PRO A 318 -12.70 28.54 -26.00
CA PRO A 318 -13.89 29.16 -25.43
C PRO A 318 -13.91 30.69 -25.57
N LEU A 319 -12.75 31.35 -25.48
CA LEU A 319 -12.64 32.79 -25.70
C LEU A 319 -12.85 33.19 -27.15
N GLU A 320 -12.36 32.39 -28.09
CA GLU A 320 -12.60 32.57 -29.52
C GLU A 320 -14.08 32.44 -29.87
N GLU A 321 -14.73 31.37 -29.39
CA GLU A 321 -16.16 31.11 -29.59
C GLU A 321 -17.05 32.19 -28.97
N ALA A 322 -16.66 32.71 -27.80
CA ALA A 322 -17.37 33.80 -27.13
C ALA A 322 -17.24 35.16 -27.85
N GLY A 323 -16.33 35.26 -28.83
CA GLY A 323 -16.24 36.36 -29.78
C GLY A 323 -14.89 37.09 -29.76
N SER A 324 -14.42 37.49 -30.95
CA SER A 324 -13.12 38.15 -31.18
C SER A 324 -12.86 39.37 -30.28
N ALA A 325 -13.92 40.11 -29.92
CA ALA A 325 -13.82 41.26 -29.03
C ALA A 325 -13.32 40.91 -27.61
N LEU A 326 -13.58 39.71 -27.10
CA LEU A 326 -13.08 39.26 -25.80
C LEU A 326 -11.58 38.96 -25.86
N LEU A 327 -11.14 38.22 -26.89
CA LEU A 327 -9.73 37.93 -27.14
C LEU A 327 -8.91 39.22 -27.31
N GLU A 328 -9.41 40.16 -28.10
CA GLU A 328 -8.78 41.47 -28.31
C GLU A 328 -8.71 42.24 -26.99
N THR A 329 -9.80 42.29 -26.22
CA THR A 329 -9.84 43.01 -24.95
C THR A 329 -8.87 42.41 -23.93
N LEU A 330 -8.81 41.08 -23.82
CA LEU A 330 -7.88 40.39 -22.94
C LEU A 330 -6.43 40.61 -23.35
N SER A 331 -6.12 40.52 -24.64
CA SER A 331 -4.77 40.74 -25.18
C SER A 331 -4.27 42.14 -24.83
N VAL A 332 -5.07 43.16 -25.16
CA VAL A 332 -4.73 44.57 -24.89
C VAL A 332 -4.64 44.82 -23.38
N TYR A 333 -5.55 44.26 -22.58
CA TYR A 333 -5.51 44.42 -21.13
C TYR A 333 -4.22 43.90 -20.52
N LEU A 334 -3.78 42.69 -20.92
CA LEU A 334 -2.54 42.10 -20.44
C LEU A 334 -1.32 42.91 -20.91
N GLU A 335 -1.31 43.41 -22.16
CA GLU A 335 -0.24 44.27 -22.70
C GLU A 335 -0.13 45.61 -21.98
N GLN A 336 -1.24 46.17 -21.51
CA GLN A 336 -1.30 47.44 -20.77
C GLN A 336 -1.08 47.27 -19.26
N ALA A 337 -0.22 46.33 -18.87
CA ALA A 337 0.09 46.00 -17.47
C ALA A 337 -1.18 45.80 -16.61
N SER A 338 -2.21 45.17 -17.19
CA SER A 338 -3.49 44.91 -16.53
C SER A 338 -4.24 46.19 -16.09
N SER A 339 -4.09 47.28 -16.85
CA SER A 339 -4.79 48.56 -16.64
C SER A 339 -6.11 48.65 -17.42
N LEU A 340 -7.22 48.84 -16.69
CA LEU A 340 -8.53 49.05 -17.31
C LEU A 340 -8.58 50.32 -18.16
N GLU A 341 -8.04 51.43 -17.65
CA GLU A 341 -8.02 52.72 -18.35
C GLU A 341 -7.11 52.70 -19.57
N GLY A 342 -5.96 52.02 -19.46
CA GLY A 342 -5.05 51.81 -20.58
C GLY A 342 -5.70 51.01 -21.70
N ALA A 343 -6.35 49.89 -21.36
CA ALA A 343 -7.05 49.06 -22.32
C ALA A 343 -8.24 49.76 -22.96
N ALA A 344 -9.03 50.52 -22.18
CA ALA A 344 -10.17 51.29 -22.67
C ALA A 344 -9.76 52.32 -23.72
N ARG A 345 -8.66 53.05 -23.47
CA ARG A 345 -8.09 54.03 -24.40
C ARG A 345 -7.61 53.36 -25.69
N MET A 346 -6.92 52.23 -25.60
CA MET A 346 -6.41 51.48 -26.75
C MET A 346 -7.52 50.91 -27.64
N LEU A 347 -8.61 50.45 -27.02
CA LEU A 347 -9.76 49.85 -27.70
C LEU A 347 -10.82 50.86 -28.11
N PHE A 348 -10.65 52.15 -27.77
CA PHE A 348 -11.64 53.22 -27.98
C PHE A 348 -13.03 52.89 -27.40
N VAL A 349 -13.06 52.27 -26.22
CA VAL A 349 -14.30 51.95 -25.49
C VAL A 349 -14.29 52.56 -24.10
N HIS A 350 -15.44 52.56 -23.43
CA HIS A 350 -15.51 52.97 -22.03
C HIS A 350 -14.88 51.92 -21.09
N PRO A 351 -14.21 52.32 -19.98
CA PRO A 351 -13.62 51.38 -19.01
C PRO A 351 -14.61 50.32 -18.46
N ASN A 352 -15.89 50.67 -18.33
CA ASN A 352 -16.94 49.72 -17.94
C ASN A 352 -17.13 48.59 -18.95
N THR A 353 -16.96 48.84 -20.24
CA THR A 353 -17.04 47.82 -21.29
C THR A 353 -15.87 46.84 -21.16
N VAL A 354 -14.66 47.35 -20.89
CA VAL A 354 -13.48 46.50 -20.62
C VAL A 354 -13.75 45.63 -19.39
N ARG A 355 -14.19 46.23 -18.27
CA ARG A 355 -14.53 45.50 -17.05
C ARG A 355 -15.58 44.40 -17.29
N TYR A 356 -16.63 44.71 -18.06
CA TYR A 356 -17.65 43.74 -18.44
C TYR A 356 -17.07 42.57 -19.24
N ARG A 357 -16.26 42.86 -20.26
CA ARG A 357 -15.61 41.82 -21.09
C ARG A 357 -14.63 40.97 -20.28
N LEU A 358 -13.84 41.57 -19.38
CA LEU A 358 -12.93 40.81 -18.51
C LEU A 358 -13.67 39.94 -17.49
N ARG A 359 -14.83 40.40 -16.97
CA ARG A 359 -15.70 39.54 -16.18
C ARG A 359 -16.20 38.35 -17.01
N ARG A 360 -16.59 38.61 -18.26
CA ARG A 360 -17.03 37.54 -19.18
C ARG A 360 -15.90 36.55 -19.50
N VAL A 361 -14.64 36.99 -19.59
CA VAL A 361 -13.47 36.10 -19.69
C VAL A 361 -13.42 35.14 -18.50
N THR A 362 -13.63 35.65 -17.28
CA THR A 362 -13.70 34.80 -16.07
C THR A 362 -14.90 33.87 -16.11
N ASP A 363 -16.07 34.32 -16.56
CA ASP A 363 -17.27 33.48 -16.63
C ASP A 363 -17.13 32.32 -17.62
N VAL A 364 -16.40 32.53 -18.72
CA VAL A 364 -16.26 31.54 -19.81
C VAL A 364 -15.11 30.56 -19.53
N THR A 365 -14.02 31.05 -18.95
CA THR A 365 -12.81 30.24 -18.76
C THR A 365 -12.71 29.72 -17.32
N GLY A 366 -13.15 30.49 -16.32
CA GLY A 366 -12.88 30.24 -14.91
C GLY A 366 -11.62 30.94 -14.39
N TRP A 367 -10.79 31.52 -15.27
CA TRP A 367 -9.58 32.27 -14.87
C TRP A 367 -9.84 33.78 -14.84
N SER A 368 -9.39 34.43 -13.76
CA SER A 368 -9.61 35.86 -13.56
C SER A 368 -8.45 36.71 -14.11
N PRO A 369 -8.65 37.60 -15.09
CA PRO A 369 -7.57 38.46 -15.59
C PRO A 369 -6.99 39.41 -14.53
N SER A 370 -7.74 39.70 -13.45
CA SER A 370 -7.28 40.56 -12.36
C SER A 370 -6.37 39.86 -11.35
N ASP A 371 -6.41 38.53 -11.28
CA ASP A 371 -5.50 37.76 -10.45
C ASP A 371 -4.18 37.54 -11.20
N VAL A 372 -3.04 37.76 -10.52
CA VAL A 372 -1.72 37.74 -11.15
C VAL A 372 -1.41 36.36 -11.73
N ARG A 373 -1.77 35.29 -11.00
CA ARG A 373 -1.49 33.92 -11.42
C ARG A 373 -2.35 33.54 -12.62
N SER A 374 -3.65 33.82 -12.53
CA SER A 374 -4.61 33.60 -13.60
C SER A 374 -4.27 34.41 -14.85
N ALA A 375 -3.84 35.66 -14.72
CA ALA A 375 -3.42 36.52 -15.84
C ALA A 375 -2.22 35.93 -16.58
N PHE A 376 -1.26 35.33 -15.86
CA PHE A 376 -0.15 34.61 -16.46
C PHE A 376 -0.64 33.40 -17.25
N THR A 377 -1.53 32.58 -16.67
CA THR A 377 -2.15 31.43 -17.36
C THR A 377 -2.87 31.84 -18.63
N LEU A 378 -3.71 32.89 -18.55
CA LEU A 378 -4.41 33.46 -19.70
C LEU A 378 -3.45 33.95 -20.79
N ARG A 379 -2.35 34.60 -20.42
CA ARG A 379 -1.32 35.05 -21.37
C ARG A 379 -0.68 33.87 -22.11
N ILE A 380 -0.32 32.80 -21.40
CA ILE A 380 0.27 31.62 -22.03
C ILE A 380 -0.75 30.92 -22.93
N ALA A 381 -2.02 30.79 -22.52
CA ALA A 381 -3.09 30.26 -23.35
C ALA A 381 -3.27 31.03 -24.67
N LEU A 382 -3.25 32.37 -24.62
CA LEU A 382 -3.32 33.21 -25.82
C LEU A 382 -2.16 32.96 -26.79
N ILE A 383 -0.94 32.77 -26.27
CA ILE A 383 0.24 32.48 -27.10
C ILE A 383 0.10 31.11 -27.75
N LEU A 384 -0.23 30.08 -26.97
CA LEU A 384 -0.39 28.71 -27.46
C LEU A 384 -1.53 28.60 -28.48
N GLY A 385 -2.66 29.27 -28.24
CA GLY A 385 -3.79 29.29 -29.17
C GLY A 385 -3.43 29.89 -30.54
N ARG A 386 -2.72 31.02 -30.57
CA ARG A 386 -2.22 31.62 -31.82
C ARG A 386 -1.23 30.70 -32.55
N LEU A 387 -0.39 29.97 -31.81
CA LEU A 387 0.50 28.96 -32.39
C LEU A 387 -0.27 27.75 -32.94
N ALA A 388 -1.35 27.34 -32.28
CA ALA A 388 -2.24 26.29 -32.75
C ALA A 388 -2.93 26.67 -34.07
N ASP A 389 -3.47 27.90 -34.16
CA ASP A 389 -4.12 28.40 -35.38
C ASP A 389 -3.15 28.55 -36.55
N ALA A 390 -1.89 28.88 -36.26
CA ALA A 390 -0.82 28.92 -37.26
C ALA A 390 -0.27 27.53 -37.61
N ASN A 391 -0.75 26.47 -36.96
CA ASN A 391 -0.30 25.08 -37.11
C ASN A 391 1.21 24.89 -36.82
N ILE A 392 1.73 25.60 -35.80
CA ILE A 392 3.15 25.62 -35.40
C ILE A 392 3.39 24.81 -34.11
N LEU A 393 2.34 24.34 -33.43
CA LEU A 393 2.52 23.45 -32.29
C LEU A 393 3.08 22.09 -32.75
N PRO A 394 4.15 21.58 -32.11
CA PRO A 394 4.78 20.31 -32.47
C PRO A 394 3.94 19.08 -32.12
#